data_AF-A0A453B2J1-F1
#
_entry.id   AF-A0A453B2J1-F1
#
_cell.length_a   1.000
_cell.length_b   1.000
_cell.length_c   1.000
_cell.angle_alpha   90.00
_cell.angle_beta   90.00
_cell.angle_gamma   90.00
#
_symmetry.space_group_name_H-M   'P 1'
#
loop_
_entity.id
_entity.type
_entity.pdbx_description
1 polymer ?
#
loop_
_entity_poly.entity_id
_entity_poly.type
_entity_poly.pdbx_seq_one_letter_code
_entity_poly.pdbx_strand_id
1 'polypeptide(L)'
;MPFEWPPEWFSPAGVPPVHCPPAASAMPEPDPGCIFRGTPRVELMTAELDRACGLSRSSVGPRELWPGVSNYVLQVLSHEKPHDPALLMYFLDSGGGSYPEVVSCAQVTWFHSQSRFLNPDGRIPELVFWHVPSTAYVKVAPKATSEVRKPCVGSLNEEDVAPQVAEWGMMDALAHRPSVKVSEF
;
A
#
# COMPACT_ATOMS: atom_id res chain seq x y z
N MET A 1 -8.01 -26.36 3.57
CA MET A 1 -8.42 -25.20 2.76
C MET A 1 -7.51 -24.05 3.14
N PRO A 2 -6.98 -23.26 2.19
CA PRO A 2 -6.26 -22.04 2.56
C PRO A 2 -7.22 -21.11 3.31
N PHE A 3 -6.69 -20.37 4.27
CA PHE A 3 -7.45 -19.36 4.98
C PHE A 3 -7.79 -18.24 3.99
N GLU A 4 -9.08 -17.97 3.80
CA GLU A 4 -9.57 -16.86 2.98
C GLU A 4 -9.98 -15.71 3.91
N TRP A 5 -9.41 -14.53 3.67
CA TRP A 5 -9.74 -13.35 4.46
C TRP A 5 -11.20 -12.92 4.21
N PRO A 6 -11.98 -12.59 5.25
CA PRO A 6 -13.37 -12.18 5.07
C PRO A 6 -13.48 -10.83 4.34
N PRO A 7 -14.22 -10.73 3.22
CA PRO A 7 -14.37 -9.50 2.43
C PRO A 7 -14.81 -8.27 3.23
N GLU A 8 -15.56 -8.49 4.30
CA GLU A 8 -16.06 -7.50 5.25
C GLU A 8 -14.96 -6.74 6.01
N TRP A 9 -13.73 -7.25 6.08
CA TRP A 9 -12.58 -6.54 6.65
C TRP A 9 -12.14 -5.37 5.77
N PHE A 10 -12.54 -5.37 4.48
CA PHE A 10 -12.25 -4.35 3.50
C PHE A 10 -13.41 -3.35 3.33
N SER A 11 -14.28 -3.21 4.34
CA SER A 11 -15.40 -2.28 4.31
C SER A 11 -14.90 -0.82 4.18
N PRO A 12 -15.72 0.12 3.64
CA PRO A 12 -15.37 1.53 3.56
C PRO A 12 -15.00 2.17 4.92
N ALA A 13 -15.47 1.57 6.02
CA ALA A 13 -15.14 2.02 7.38
C ALA A 13 -13.74 1.58 7.83
N GLY A 14 -13.13 0.57 7.19
CA GLY A 14 -11.85 -0.01 7.60
C GLY A 14 -11.89 -0.66 8.98
N VAL A 15 -13.09 -0.96 9.49
CA VAL A 15 -13.33 -1.62 10.77
C VAL A 15 -13.91 -3.01 10.45
N PRO A 16 -13.26 -4.11 10.88
CA PRO A 16 -13.82 -5.44 10.71
C PRO A 16 -15.13 -5.55 11.51
N PRO A 17 -16.14 -6.27 11.01
CA PRO A 17 -17.37 -6.49 11.78
C PRO A 17 -17.04 -7.21 13.08
N VAL A 18 -17.64 -6.74 14.16
CA VAL A 18 -17.41 -7.33 15.48
C VAL A 18 -18.14 -8.67 15.54
N HIS A 19 -17.40 -9.77 15.56
CA HIS A 19 -17.98 -11.11 15.76
C HIS A 19 -18.22 -11.35 17.25
N CYS A 20 -19.50 -11.24 17.65
CA CYS A 20 -19.93 -11.49 19.01
C CYS A 20 -20.19 -12.99 19.21
N PRO A 21 -19.82 -13.58 20.34
CA PRO A 21 -20.34 -14.90 20.72
C PRO A 21 -21.88 -14.86 20.72
N PRO A 22 -22.58 -15.89 20.24
CA PRO A 22 -24.03 -15.97 20.40
C PRO A 22 -24.36 -15.90 21.89
N ALA A 23 -25.32 -15.04 22.25
CA ALA A 23 -25.70 -14.80 23.63
C ALA A 23 -26.01 -16.13 24.34
N ALA A 24 -25.13 -16.54 25.26
CA ALA A 24 -25.47 -17.61 26.17
C ALA A 24 -26.68 -17.14 26.98
N SER A 25 -27.72 -17.98 26.98
CA SER A 25 -28.99 -17.77 27.65
C SER A 25 -28.86 -17.17 29.05
N ALA A 26 -29.67 -16.13 29.27
CA ALA A 26 -30.09 -15.55 30.55
C ALA A 26 -29.08 -14.70 31.33
N MET A 27 -29.14 -13.37 31.15
CA MET A 27 -29.25 -12.36 32.22
C MET A 27 -29.81 -11.04 31.65
N PRO A 28 -30.63 -10.27 32.41
CA PRO A 28 -31.27 -9.03 31.95
C PRO A 28 -30.45 -7.78 32.30
N GLU A 29 -29.22 -7.71 31.80
CA GLU A 29 -28.41 -6.49 31.84
C GLU A 29 -27.99 -6.17 30.39
N PRO A 30 -28.01 -4.90 29.95
CA PRO A 30 -27.48 -4.54 28.65
C PRO A 30 -25.97 -4.73 28.70
N ASP A 31 -25.49 -5.93 28.34
CA ASP A 31 -24.07 -6.20 28.15
C ASP A 31 -23.55 -5.10 27.21
N PRO A 32 -22.61 -4.22 27.66
CA PRO A 32 -22.25 -3.03 26.92
C PRO A 32 -21.52 -3.45 25.65
N GLY A 33 -22.33 -3.68 24.63
CA GLY A 33 -22.06 -3.80 23.22
C GLY A 33 -20.76 -4.50 22.88
N CYS A 34 -20.90 -5.61 22.18
CA CYS A 34 -19.90 -6.07 21.23
C CYS A 34 -19.56 -4.94 20.23
N ILE A 35 -18.68 -4.04 20.65
CA ILE A 35 -18.30 -2.79 19.99
C ILE A 35 -16.80 -2.86 19.77
N PHE A 36 -16.35 -2.43 18.59
CA PHE A 36 -14.95 -2.32 18.26
C PHE A 36 -14.26 -1.37 19.26
N ARG A 37 -13.32 -1.89 20.04
CA ARG A 37 -12.57 -1.12 21.06
C ARG A 37 -11.24 -0.56 20.57
N GLY A 38 -10.89 -0.78 19.31
CA GLY A 38 -9.69 -0.20 18.71
C GLY A 38 -9.89 1.27 18.37
N THR A 39 -8.80 2.04 18.29
CA THR A 39 -8.82 3.37 17.68
C THR A 39 -8.78 3.21 16.16
N PRO A 40 -9.79 3.68 15.40
CA PRO A 40 -9.74 3.68 13.95
C PRO A 40 -8.52 4.43 13.44
N ARG A 41 -7.97 4.00 12.30
CA ARG A 41 -6.80 4.66 11.68
C ARG A 41 -7.05 6.14 11.41
N VAL A 42 -8.27 6.51 11.01
CA VAL A 42 -8.65 7.93 10.82
C VAL A 42 -8.46 8.73 12.11
N GLU A 43 -8.88 8.19 13.25
CA GLU A 43 -8.70 8.86 14.54
C GLU A 43 -7.23 8.95 14.94
N LEU A 44 -6.43 7.91 14.67
CA LEU A 44 -4.98 7.94 14.88
C LEU A 44 -4.30 9.01 14.01
N MET A 45 -4.66 9.10 12.74
CA MET A 45 -4.12 10.10 11.81
C MET A 45 -4.55 11.52 12.21
N THR A 46 -5.82 11.72 12.57
CA THR A 46 -6.29 13.03 13.06
C THR A 46 -5.53 13.44 14.32
N ALA A 47 -5.37 12.53 15.28
CA ALA A 47 -4.61 12.81 16.49
C ALA A 47 -3.13 13.10 16.22
N GLU A 48 -2.52 12.44 15.22
CA GLU A 48 -1.15 12.71 14.78
C GLU A 48 -1.03 14.11 14.17
N LEU A 49 -1.94 14.48 13.26
CA LEU A 49 -1.99 15.80 12.64
C LEU A 49 -2.18 16.92 13.67
N ASP A 50 -3.08 16.71 14.62
CA ASP A 50 -3.37 17.67 15.69
C ASP A 50 -2.18 17.83 16.64
N ARG A 51 -1.47 16.74 16.97
CA ARG A 51 -0.33 16.76 17.91
C ARG A 51 0.99 17.17 17.28
N ALA A 52 1.19 16.89 15.99
CA ALA A 52 2.47 17.12 15.33
C ALA A 52 2.76 18.60 15.03
N CYS A 53 1.85 19.53 15.37
CA CYS A 53 2.05 20.99 15.30
C CYS A 53 2.68 21.47 13.97
N GLY A 54 2.24 20.90 12.84
CA GLY A 54 2.73 21.26 11.51
C GLY A 54 4.07 20.62 11.09
N LEU A 55 4.68 19.78 11.93
CA LEU A 55 5.85 18.97 11.54
C LEU A 55 5.46 17.74 10.72
N SER A 56 4.23 17.24 10.92
CA SER A 56 3.70 16.17 10.10
C SER A 56 3.35 16.68 8.70
N ARG A 57 3.76 15.92 7.69
CA ARG A 57 3.34 16.10 6.29
C ARG A 57 2.27 15.08 5.89
N SER A 58 1.80 14.28 6.84
CA SER A 58 0.66 13.40 6.66
C SER A 58 -0.55 14.20 6.17
N SER A 59 -1.40 13.57 5.38
CA SER A 59 -2.67 14.13 4.95
C SER A 59 -3.69 13.01 4.80
N VAL A 60 -4.97 13.38 4.81
CA VAL A 60 -6.03 12.42 4.52
C VAL A 60 -5.92 12.05 3.03
N GLY A 61 -5.72 10.76 2.77
CA GLY A 61 -5.66 10.24 1.41
C GLY A 61 -7.01 10.32 0.67
N PRO A 62 -7.00 10.23 -0.68
CA PRO A 62 -8.21 10.11 -1.49
C PRO A 62 -9.14 8.99 -0.98
N ARG A 63 -10.46 9.21 -1.05
CA ARG A 63 -11.47 8.24 -0.56
C ARG A 63 -11.56 6.98 -1.41
N GLU A 64 -11.04 7.06 -2.63
CA GLU A 64 -11.05 6.00 -3.62
C GLU A 64 -9.97 4.95 -3.36
N LEU A 65 -9.00 5.24 -2.48
CA LEU A 65 -7.96 4.31 -2.06
C LEU A 65 -8.42 3.48 -0.86
N TRP A 66 -7.93 2.24 -0.76
CA TRP A 66 -8.20 1.38 0.38
C TRP A 66 -7.59 1.94 1.68
N PRO A 67 -8.22 1.74 2.83
CA PRO A 67 -7.62 2.10 4.11
C PRO A 67 -6.27 1.43 4.30
N GLY A 68 -5.22 2.20 4.61
CA GLY A 68 -3.89 1.64 4.83
C GLY A 68 -3.01 1.47 3.60
N VAL A 69 -3.53 1.81 2.42
CA VAL A 69 -2.72 2.07 1.22
C VAL A 69 -2.15 3.48 1.32
N SER A 70 -0.84 3.62 1.17
CA SER A 70 -0.17 4.92 1.11
C SER A 70 0.39 5.16 -0.28
N ASN A 71 0.09 6.33 -0.85
CA ASN A 71 0.70 6.78 -2.10
C ASN A 71 1.20 8.20 -1.93
N TYR A 72 2.42 8.46 -2.36
CA TYR A 72 2.99 9.80 -2.31
C TYR A 72 3.99 10.00 -3.44
N VAL A 73 4.19 11.27 -3.77
CA VAL A 73 5.17 11.70 -4.76
C VAL A 73 6.14 12.67 -4.11
N LEU A 74 7.43 12.40 -4.26
CA LEU A 74 8.51 13.27 -3.81
C LEU A 74 9.12 13.98 -5.01
N GLN A 75 9.24 15.30 -4.91
CA GLN A 75 9.97 16.11 -5.88
C GLN A 75 11.41 16.27 -5.38
N VAL A 76 12.37 15.76 -6.14
CA VAL A 76 13.79 16.01 -5.90
C VAL A 76 14.15 17.25 -6.70
N LEU A 77 14.49 18.32 -6.00
CA LEU A 77 14.75 19.63 -6.58
C LEU A 77 16.17 19.73 -7.11
N SER A 78 16.35 20.47 -8.20
CA SER A 78 17.69 20.77 -8.72
C SER A 78 18.42 21.73 -7.77
N HIS A 79 19.71 21.48 -7.53
CA HIS A 79 20.55 22.43 -6.83
C HIS A 79 20.72 23.74 -7.63
N GLU A 80 20.80 23.66 -8.96
CA GLU A 80 20.96 24.83 -9.83
C GLU A 80 19.66 25.62 -10.01
N LYS A 81 18.52 24.94 -9.94
CA LYS A 81 17.18 25.53 -10.06
C LYS A 81 16.28 25.02 -8.92
N PRO A 82 16.34 25.66 -7.74
CA PRO A 82 15.67 25.15 -6.53
C PRO A 82 14.14 25.04 -6.61
N HIS A 83 13.52 25.61 -7.64
CA HIS A 83 12.07 25.54 -7.85
C HIS A 83 11.68 24.57 -8.98
N ASP A 84 12.65 24.01 -9.69
CA ASP A 84 12.42 23.05 -10.77
C ASP A 84 12.72 21.63 -10.26
N PRO A 85 11.77 20.68 -10.35
CA PRO A 85 12.03 19.30 -10.03
C PRO A 85 13.00 18.70 -11.04
N ALA A 86 14.12 18.15 -10.56
CA ALA A 86 15.06 17.36 -11.34
C ALA A 86 14.59 15.91 -11.51
N LEU A 87 13.80 15.40 -10.56
CA LEU A 87 13.28 14.03 -10.55
C LEU A 87 11.97 13.97 -9.76
N LEU A 88 11.02 13.16 -10.23
CA LEU A 88 9.81 12.80 -9.49
C LEU A 88 9.91 11.34 -9.04
N MET A 89 9.68 11.08 -7.76
CA MET A 89 9.68 9.74 -7.19
C MET A 89 8.28 9.40 -6.68
N TYR A 90 7.65 8.40 -7.28
CA TYR A 90 6.34 7.89 -6.88
C TYR A 90 6.52 6.65 -6.02
N PHE A 91 5.82 6.63 -4.89
CA PHE A 91 5.79 5.48 -3.99
C PHE A 91 4.36 4.99 -3.91
N LEU A 92 4.18 3.70 -4.18
CA LEU A 92 2.91 3.01 -4.05
C LEU A 92 3.08 1.84 -3.09
N ASP A 93 2.24 1.83 -2.07
CA ASP A 93 2.17 0.74 -1.10
C ASP A 93 0.89 -0.05 -1.38
N SER A 94 0.98 -1.38 -1.53
CA SER A 94 -0.23 -2.23 -1.60
C SER A 94 -1.00 -2.28 -0.28
N GLY A 95 -0.42 -1.69 0.78
CA GLY A 95 -0.85 -1.88 2.15
C GLY A 95 -0.18 -3.11 2.76
N GLY A 96 -0.64 -3.51 3.94
CA GLY A 96 -0.13 -4.69 4.63
C GLY A 96 -1.17 -5.33 5.53
N GLY A 97 -0.83 -6.48 6.12
CA GLY A 97 -1.77 -7.27 6.91
C GLY A 97 -2.61 -8.17 6.02
N SER A 98 -3.92 -7.97 5.99
CA SER A 98 -4.86 -8.82 5.25
C SER A 98 -5.15 -8.35 3.82
N TYR A 99 -4.60 -7.21 3.38
CA TYR A 99 -4.82 -6.72 2.02
C TYR A 99 -4.11 -7.60 0.99
N PRO A 100 -4.75 -7.86 -0.17
CA PRO A 100 -4.08 -8.57 -1.24
C PRO A 100 -2.88 -7.76 -1.74
N GLU A 101 -1.82 -8.46 -2.10
CA GLU A 101 -0.57 -7.88 -2.62
C GLU A 101 -0.80 -7.39 -4.05
N VAL A 102 -1.46 -6.25 -4.22
CA VAL A 102 -1.80 -5.67 -5.53
C VAL A 102 -1.59 -4.16 -5.53
N VAL A 103 -1.16 -3.64 -6.68
CA VAL A 103 -1.31 -2.21 -6.98
C VAL A 103 -2.69 -2.01 -7.58
N SER A 104 -3.58 -1.38 -6.83
CA SER A 104 -5.00 -1.30 -7.20
C SER A 104 -5.28 -0.38 -8.40
N CYS A 105 -6.40 -0.55 -9.11
CA CYS A 105 -6.82 0.36 -10.18
C CYS A 105 -6.95 1.82 -9.70
N ALA A 106 -7.33 2.02 -8.44
CA ALA A 106 -7.41 3.34 -7.83
C ALA A 106 -6.02 3.99 -7.69
N GLN A 107 -4.99 3.20 -7.34
CA GLN A 107 -3.59 3.64 -7.32
C GLN A 107 -3.06 3.96 -8.72
N VAL A 108 -3.42 3.16 -9.73
CA VAL A 108 -3.09 3.44 -11.14
C VAL A 108 -3.73 4.75 -11.59
N THR A 109 -5.00 4.97 -11.25
CA THR A 109 -5.72 6.21 -11.56
C THR A 109 -5.11 7.42 -10.85
N TRP A 110 -4.76 7.27 -9.58
CA TRP A 110 -4.06 8.28 -8.80
C TRP A 110 -2.71 8.63 -9.45
N PHE A 111 -1.91 7.62 -9.80
CA PHE A 111 -0.62 7.82 -10.47
C PHE A 111 -0.79 8.56 -11.80
N HIS A 112 -1.76 8.17 -12.63
CA HIS A 112 -2.05 8.87 -13.88
C HIS A 112 -2.42 10.34 -13.67
N SER A 113 -3.26 10.61 -12.67
CA SER A 113 -3.66 11.99 -12.33
C SER A 113 -2.46 12.82 -11.89
N GLN A 114 -1.67 12.31 -10.93
CA GLN A 114 -0.51 13.04 -10.39
C GLN A 114 0.61 13.22 -11.42
N SER A 115 0.91 12.19 -12.21
CA SER A 115 1.96 12.25 -13.23
C SER A 115 1.62 13.21 -14.37
N ARG A 116 0.35 13.27 -14.82
CA ARG A 116 -0.10 14.28 -15.78
C ARG A 116 -0.10 15.69 -15.20
N PHE A 117 -0.47 15.85 -13.93
CA PHE A 117 -0.48 17.16 -13.28
C PHE A 117 0.94 17.71 -13.11
N LEU A 118 1.88 16.89 -12.62
CA LEU A 118 3.25 17.32 -12.30
C LEU A 118 4.18 17.34 -13.52
N ASN A 119 3.96 16.45 -14.48
CA ASN A 119 4.84 16.28 -15.63
C ASN A 119 4.01 15.95 -16.89
N PRO A 120 3.20 16.91 -17.37
CA PRO A 120 2.29 16.69 -18.51
C PRO A 120 3.04 16.30 -19.78
N ASP A 121 4.22 16.89 -20.00
CA ASP A 121 5.04 16.71 -21.19
C ASP A 121 6.06 15.55 -21.06
N GLY A 122 6.12 14.87 -19.91
CA GLY A 122 7.07 13.78 -19.69
C GLY A 122 8.54 14.24 -19.74
N ARG A 123 8.83 15.50 -19.42
CA ARG A 123 10.19 16.07 -19.52
C ARG A 123 11.06 15.78 -18.30
N ILE A 124 10.42 15.67 -17.14
CA ILE A 124 11.10 15.35 -15.89
C ILE A 124 11.24 13.83 -15.81
N PRO A 125 12.43 13.28 -15.50
CA PRO A 125 12.58 11.86 -15.21
C PRO A 125 11.67 11.44 -14.05
N GLU A 126 11.15 10.23 -14.12
CA GLU A 126 10.23 9.68 -13.12
C GLU A 126 10.72 8.32 -12.65
N LEU A 127 10.78 8.11 -11.34
CA LEU A 127 11.03 6.82 -10.72
C LEU A 127 9.75 6.37 -10.01
N VAL A 128 9.35 5.13 -10.25
CA VAL A 128 8.18 4.53 -9.59
C VAL A 128 8.64 3.34 -8.76
N PHE A 129 8.23 3.35 -7.49
CA PHE A 129 8.57 2.36 -6.48
C PHE A 129 7.31 1.76 -5.88
N TRP A 130 7.31 0.45 -5.72
CA TRP A 130 6.38 -0.27 -4.85
C TRP A 130 7.10 -1.47 -4.24
N HIS A 131 6.66 -1.87 -3.05
CA HIS A 131 7.44 -2.80 -2.22
C HIS A 131 7.21 -4.29 -2.54
N VAL A 132 6.14 -4.62 -3.26
CA VAL A 132 5.80 -6.00 -3.64
C VAL A 132 6.24 -6.26 -5.09
N PRO A 133 7.12 -7.25 -5.37
CA PRO A 133 7.54 -7.55 -6.72
C PRO A 133 6.37 -7.79 -7.68
N SER A 134 6.54 -7.48 -8.96
CA SER A 134 5.51 -7.76 -9.96
C SER A 134 5.22 -9.25 -10.09
N THR A 135 4.10 -9.58 -10.75
CA THR A 135 3.75 -10.97 -11.11
C THR A 135 4.83 -11.66 -11.95
N ALA A 136 5.68 -10.89 -12.63
CA ALA A 136 6.81 -11.41 -13.40
C ALA A 136 7.92 -12.01 -12.52
N TYR A 137 8.03 -11.58 -11.25
CA TYR A 137 9.05 -12.04 -10.31
C TYR A 137 9.01 -13.56 -10.10
N VAL A 138 7.81 -14.15 -10.07
CA VAL A 138 7.58 -15.60 -9.98
C VAL A 138 8.38 -16.40 -11.01
N LYS A 139 8.58 -15.83 -12.20
CA LYS A 139 9.27 -16.51 -13.31
C LYS A 139 10.79 -16.46 -13.19
N VAL A 140 11.33 -15.40 -12.59
CA VAL A 140 12.78 -15.13 -12.55
C VAL A 140 13.42 -15.56 -11.23
N ALA A 141 12.64 -15.63 -10.16
CA ALA A 141 13.05 -16.10 -8.85
C ALA A 141 12.06 -17.15 -8.34
N PRO A 142 12.02 -18.34 -8.98
CA PRO A 142 11.17 -19.42 -8.50
C PRO A 142 11.61 -19.85 -7.09
N LYS A 143 10.64 -20.25 -6.27
CA LYS A 143 10.89 -20.75 -4.92
C LYS A 143 11.95 -21.85 -4.94
N ALA A 144 12.95 -21.73 -4.07
CA ALA A 144 14.00 -22.73 -3.97
C ALA A 144 13.40 -24.10 -3.65
N THR A 145 13.70 -25.10 -4.48
CA THR A 145 13.24 -26.49 -4.26
C THR A 145 14.09 -27.23 -3.23
N SER A 146 15.21 -26.65 -2.82
CA SER A 146 16.12 -27.19 -1.83
C SER A 146 16.54 -26.10 -0.85
N GLU A 147 16.67 -26.47 0.42
CA GLU A 147 17.16 -25.61 1.48
C GLU A 147 18.56 -25.06 1.17
N VAL A 148 18.75 -23.75 1.34
CA VAL A 148 20.04 -23.10 1.20
C VAL A 148 20.86 -23.38 2.46
N ARG A 149 21.91 -24.20 2.33
CA ARG A 149 22.76 -24.70 3.43
C ARG A 149 24.06 -23.92 3.69
N LYS A 150 24.25 -22.78 3.03
CA LYS A 150 25.43 -21.91 3.28
C LYS A 150 25.18 -21.07 4.55
N PRO A 151 26.23 -20.51 5.19
CA PRO A 151 26.02 -19.53 6.24
C PRO A 151 25.23 -18.36 5.66
N CYS A 152 23.94 -18.32 5.97
CA CYS A 152 22.97 -17.33 5.55
C CYS A 152 22.41 -16.68 6.82
N VAL A 153 22.12 -15.38 6.74
CA VAL A 153 21.52 -14.61 7.82
C VAL A 153 20.05 -14.38 7.47
N GLY A 154 19.15 -14.55 8.44
CA GLY A 154 17.70 -14.40 8.24
C GLY A 154 16.99 -15.68 7.84
N SER A 155 15.68 -15.58 7.64
CA SER A 155 14.75 -16.70 7.44
C SER A 155 14.70 -17.18 5.98
N LEU A 156 15.82 -17.17 5.24
CA LEU A 156 15.86 -17.41 3.78
C LEU A 156 15.15 -18.71 3.32
N ASN A 157 15.11 -19.73 4.17
CA ASN A 157 14.46 -21.01 3.89
C ASN A 157 13.00 -21.09 4.39
N GLU A 158 12.58 -20.14 5.22
CA GLU A 158 11.27 -20.13 5.89
C GLU A 158 10.35 -19.01 5.38
N GLU A 159 10.92 -17.96 4.78
CA GLU A 159 10.20 -16.82 4.21
C GLU A 159 10.13 -16.93 2.70
N ASP A 160 8.93 -16.80 2.16
CA ASP A 160 8.71 -16.60 0.73
C ASP A 160 8.63 -15.12 0.43
N VAL A 161 9.15 -14.74 -0.74
CA VAL A 161 8.79 -13.46 -1.35
C VAL A 161 7.35 -13.58 -1.83
N ALA A 162 6.47 -12.67 -1.39
CA ALA A 162 5.10 -12.56 -1.87
C ALA A 162 5.06 -11.57 -3.05
N PRO A 163 5.09 -12.02 -4.31
CA PRO A 163 4.89 -11.15 -5.46
C PRO A 163 3.41 -10.76 -5.58
N GLN A 164 3.14 -9.78 -6.44
CA GLN A 164 1.78 -9.35 -6.70
C GLN A 164 0.92 -10.52 -7.17
N VAL A 165 -0.27 -10.66 -6.58
CA VAL A 165 -1.21 -11.73 -6.93
C VAL A 165 -1.95 -11.45 -8.25
N ALA A 166 -1.97 -10.18 -8.68
CA ALA A 166 -2.54 -9.76 -9.95
C ALA A 166 -1.93 -8.44 -10.45
N GLU A 167 -1.99 -8.20 -11.77
CA GLU A 167 -1.59 -6.94 -12.42
C GLU A 167 -2.87 -6.22 -12.88
N TRP A 168 -3.08 -4.99 -12.40
CA TRP A 168 -4.31 -4.22 -12.64
C TRP A 168 -4.07 -2.92 -13.42
N GLY A 169 -3.13 -2.94 -14.37
CA GLY A 169 -2.88 -1.86 -15.32
C GLY A 169 -1.77 -0.88 -14.92
N MET A 170 -1.04 -1.10 -13.84
CA MET A 170 0.14 -0.29 -13.52
C MET A 170 1.23 -0.49 -14.57
N MET A 171 1.52 -1.73 -14.97
CA MET A 171 2.55 -2.00 -15.98
C MET A 171 2.17 -1.39 -17.34
N ASP A 172 0.89 -1.43 -17.69
CA ASP A 172 0.37 -0.77 -18.89
C ASP A 172 0.50 0.76 -18.81
N ALA A 173 0.14 1.35 -17.67
CA ALA A 173 0.30 2.79 -17.42
C ALA A 173 1.76 3.26 -17.58
N LEU A 174 2.72 2.44 -17.15
CA LEU A 174 4.15 2.73 -17.20
C LEU A 174 4.72 2.55 -18.62
N ALA A 175 4.27 1.52 -19.35
CA ALA A 175 4.72 1.26 -20.72
C ALA A 175 4.44 2.43 -21.67
N HIS A 176 3.36 3.18 -21.41
CA HIS A 176 2.97 4.35 -22.20
C HIS A 176 3.66 5.65 -21.79
N ARG A 177 4.58 5.62 -20.81
CA ARG A 177 5.20 6.82 -20.23
C ARG A 177 6.73 6.77 -20.33
N PRO A 178 7.34 7.38 -21.36
CA PRO A 178 8.76 7.21 -21.68
C PRO A 178 9.71 7.81 -20.64
N SER A 179 9.25 8.76 -19.83
CA SER A 179 10.00 9.36 -18.72
C SER A 179 10.20 8.44 -17.52
N VAL A 180 9.50 7.32 -17.45
CA VAL A 180 9.44 6.47 -16.26
C VAL A 180 10.50 5.36 -16.27
N LYS A 181 11.11 5.14 -15.12
CA LYS A 181 11.82 3.90 -14.76
C LYS A 181 11.18 3.29 -13.51
N VAL A 182 11.17 1.96 -13.47
CA VAL A 182 10.58 1.17 -12.39
C VAL A 182 11.69 0.54 -11.57
N SER A 183 11.53 0.52 -10.25
CA SER A 183 12.39 -0.23 -9.34
C SER A 183 11.52 -1.07 -8.40
N GLU A 184 11.77 -2.37 -8.40
CA GLU A 184 11.15 -3.36 -7.50
C GLU A 184 12.26 -3.89 -6.56
N PHE A 185 11.90 -4.31 -5.33
CA PHE A 185 12.80 -4.94 -4.37
C PHE A 185 12.46 -6.41 -4.17
#